data_AF-A0A939VAI3-F1
#
_entry.id   AF-A0A939VAI3-F1
#
_cell.length_a   1.000
_cell.length_b   1.000
_cell.length_c   1.000
_cell.angle_alpha   90.00
_cell.angle_beta   90.00
_cell.angle_gamma   90.00
#
_symmetry.space_group_name_H-M   'P 1'
#
loop_
_entity.id
_entity.type
_entity.pdbx_description
1 polymer ?
#
loop_
_entity_poly.entity_id
_entity_poly.type
_entity_poly.pdbx_seq_one_letter_code
_entity_poly.pdbx_strand_id
1 'polypeptide(L)'
;MVKAGSWGEDAAQLHRFWGWKRIKLEWGVPFSVLAGDCFLTEDRTYGTVKVEGSTNHPEWMCDDGEMSWNLKINKITAFNVGFGADELFRHAEAFEMFWHAEGMKSEYEGEVIWNGRKYLVRPEDCNGYADKNWGKNFTSPWVWLSSCNLTSELTGKRLTDSVFDIGGGRPKVGPVALPRKLLSAFWYEGKPYEFNFSKAWTRVHTEFDCRETEDQIVWHVEQRSNSGKMITDVTCQKKDMLLVNYESPDGARRHRRLWNGGNGVGTVQLYDRRGALVDRIHAENIGCEYGEYVDQ
;
A
#
# COMPACT_ATOMS: atom_id res chain seq x y z
N MET A 1 -12.87 -8.51 -9.11
CA MET A 1 -13.49 -7.29 -8.54
C MET A 1 -12.63 -6.13 -8.95
N VAL A 2 -13.21 -5.02 -9.40
CA VAL A 2 -12.50 -3.74 -9.50
C VAL A 2 -12.96 -2.89 -8.33
N LYS A 3 -12.00 -2.35 -7.60
CA LYS A 3 -12.19 -1.50 -6.44
C LYS A 3 -11.65 -0.12 -6.78
N ALA A 4 -12.44 0.90 -6.53
CA ALA A 4 -12.14 2.29 -6.83
C ALA A 4 -12.73 3.17 -5.72
N GLY A 5 -12.22 4.38 -5.54
CA GLY A 5 -12.69 5.24 -4.46
C GLY A 5 -11.74 6.37 -4.11
N SER A 6 -12.04 7.03 -3.00
CA SER A 6 -11.24 8.11 -2.43
C SER A 6 -11.10 7.94 -0.92
N TRP A 7 -10.04 8.57 -0.39
CA TRP A 7 -9.91 8.90 1.04
C TRP A 7 -10.29 10.37 1.26
N GLY A 8 -10.41 10.79 2.53
CA GLY A 8 -10.83 12.14 2.90
C GLY A 8 -12.24 12.20 3.51
N GLU A 9 -12.73 13.41 3.77
CA GLU A 9 -14.06 13.61 4.37
C GLU A 9 -15.22 13.16 3.45
N ASP A 10 -14.98 13.11 2.13
CA ASP A 10 -15.90 12.56 1.12
C ASP A 10 -15.48 11.16 0.64
N ALA A 11 -14.74 10.42 1.48
CA ALA A 11 -14.30 9.07 1.19
C ALA A 11 -15.47 8.14 0.84
N ALA A 12 -15.25 7.30 -0.15
CA ALA A 12 -16.15 6.19 -0.47
C ALA A 12 -15.37 5.05 -1.13
N GLN A 13 -15.83 3.84 -0.88
CA GLN A 13 -15.33 2.61 -1.47
C GLN A 13 -16.34 2.05 -2.46
N LEU A 14 -15.97 1.97 -3.74
CA LEU A 14 -16.84 1.45 -4.79
C LEU A 14 -16.32 0.11 -5.30
N HIS A 15 -17.21 -0.87 -5.49
CA HIS A 15 -16.88 -2.14 -6.14
C HIS A 15 -17.74 -2.39 -7.37
N ARG A 16 -17.11 -3.00 -8.35
CA ARG A 16 -17.79 -3.65 -9.47
C ARG A 16 -17.30 -5.08 -9.59
N PHE A 17 -18.25 -6.00 -9.73
CA PHE A 17 -17.98 -7.44 -9.76
C PHE A 17 -18.17 -7.99 -11.17
N TRP A 18 -17.26 -8.86 -11.58
CA TRP A 18 -17.35 -9.62 -12.82
C TRP A 18 -17.06 -11.09 -12.51
N GLY A 19 -17.88 -11.98 -13.06
CA GLY A 19 -17.56 -13.40 -13.05
C GLY A 19 -16.31 -13.67 -13.87
N TRP A 20 -15.50 -14.64 -13.44
CA TRP A 20 -14.18 -14.96 -14.02
C TRP A 20 -14.20 -15.13 -15.55
N LYS A 21 -15.25 -15.75 -16.09
CA LYS A 21 -15.42 -15.96 -17.55
C LYS A 21 -15.54 -14.66 -18.37
N ARG A 22 -15.75 -13.51 -17.72
CA ARG A 22 -15.85 -12.18 -18.35
C ARG A 22 -14.56 -11.36 -18.23
N ILE A 23 -13.54 -11.91 -17.58
CA ILE A 23 -12.25 -11.25 -17.37
C ILE A 23 -11.28 -11.79 -18.43
N LYS A 24 -10.55 -10.90 -19.11
CA LYS A 24 -9.42 -11.27 -19.97
C LYS A 24 -8.13 -10.98 -19.22
N LEU A 25 -7.22 -11.95 -19.23
CA LEU A 25 -5.92 -11.85 -18.56
C LEU A 25 -4.84 -12.24 -19.55
N GLU A 26 -3.89 -11.33 -19.74
CA GLU A 26 -2.63 -11.61 -20.42
C GLU A 26 -1.55 -11.76 -19.36
N TRP A 27 -1.10 -12.99 -19.14
CA TRP A 27 -0.12 -13.36 -18.10
C TRP A 27 1.33 -13.00 -18.45
N GLY A 28 1.57 -12.53 -19.67
CA GLY A 28 2.90 -12.19 -20.18
C GLY A 28 3.49 -10.94 -19.53
N VAL A 29 4.62 -10.50 -20.07
CA VAL A 29 5.21 -9.20 -19.77
C VAL A 29 5.09 -8.34 -21.04
N PRO A 30 4.34 -7.22 -21.00
CA PRO A 30 3.62 -6.68 -19.86
C PRO A 30 2.38 -7.51 -19.48
N PHE A 31 2.07 -7.58 -18.18
CA PHE A 31 0.82 -8.17 -17.72
C PHE A 31 -0.33 -7.23 -18.08
N SER A 32 -1.50 -7.78 -18.41
CA SER A 32 -2.70 -6.97 -18.47
C SER A 32 -3.95 -7.71 -18.01
N VAL A 33 -4.90 -6.95 -17.47
CA VAL A 33 -6.22 -7.41 -17.08
C VAL A 33 -7.28 -6.48 -17.65
N LEU A 34 -8.33 -7.07 -18.22
CA LEU A 34 -9.53 -6.38 -18.66
C LEU A 34 -10.75 -7.02 -17.99
N ALA A 35 -11.45 -6.24 -17.16
CA ALA A 35 -12.73 -6.61 -16.56
C ALA A 35 -13.81 -5.65 -17.09
N GLY A 36 -14.53 -6.09 -18.12
CA GLY A 36 -15.49 -5.22 -18.81
C GLY A 36 -14.79 -4.06 -19.52
N ASP A 37 -15.04 -2.85 -19.04
CA ASP A 37 -14.46 -1.58 -19.50
C ASP A 37 -13.29 -1.10 -18.62
N CYS A 38 -12.95 -1.82 -17.55
CA CYS A 38 -11.84 -1.51 -16.66
C CYS A 38 -10.60 -2.29 -17.08
N PHE A 39 -9.52 -1.59 -17.36
CA PHE A 39 -8.25 -2.11 -17.85
C PHE A 39 -7.09 -1.69 -16.96
N LEU A 40 -6.14 -2.60 -16.74
CA LEU A 40 -4.87 -2.34 -16.09
C LEU A 40 -3.76 -3.11 -16.80
N THR A 41 -2.65 -2.44 -17.01
CA THR A 41 -1.36 -2.98 -17.47
C THR A 41 -0.24 -2.31 -16.69
N GLU A 42 1.00 -2.64 -16.98
CA GLU A 42 2.19 -2.09 -16.32
C GLU A 42 2.32 -0.55 -16.42
N ASP A 43 1.82 0.05 -17.50
CA ASP A 43 2.02 1.45 -17.85
C ASP A 43 0.70 2.25 -18.02
N ARG A 44 -0.45 1.63 -17.78
CA ARG A 44 -1.76 2.27 -17.98
C ARG A 44 -2.87 1.64 -17.15
N THR A 45 -3.79 2.47 -16.68
CA THR A 45 -5.05 2.04 -16.07
C THR A 45 -6.19 2.95 -16.51
N TYR A 46 -7.34 2.38 -16.83
CA TYR A 46 -8.56 3.13 -17.07
C TYR A 46 -9.79 2.31 -16.67
N GLY A 47 -10.90 2.98 -16.39
CA GLY A 47 -12.13 2.29 -16.05
C GLY A 47 -13.21 3.22 -15.55
N THR A 48 -14.36 2.63 -15.24
CA THR A 48 -15.47 3.32 -14.62
C THR A 48 -16.20 2.38 -13.66
N VAL A 49 -16.45 2.88 -12.45
CA VAL A 49 -17.24 2.23 -11.44
C VAL A 49 -18.33 3.20 -11.00
N LYS A 50 -19.57 2.75 -11.08
CA LYS A 50 -20.74 3.48 -10.62
C LYS A 50 -21.59 2.56 -9.76
N VAL A 51 -21.95 3.02 -8.57
CA VAL A 51 -22.76 2.29 -7.58
C VAL A 51 -23.88 3.21 -7.11
N GLU A 52 -25.10 2.68 -7.09
CA GLU A 52 -26.29 3.33 -6.55
C GLU A 52 -27.10 2.30 -5.74
N GLY A 53 -27.66 2.70 -4.60
CA GLY A 53 -28.50 1.85 -3.77
C GLY A 53 -27.73 0.84 -2.90
N SER A 54 -26.44 1.06 -2.62
CA SER A 54 -25.60 0.16 -1.82
C SER A 54 -26.15 -0.08 -0.41
N THR A 55 -26.90 0.88 0.13
CA THR A 55 -27.59 0.77 1.43
C THR A 55 -28.58 -0.40 1.51
N ASN A 56 -29.16 -0.82 0.38
CA ASN A 56 -30.04 -2.00 0.29
C ASN A 56 -29.27 -3.30 0.01
N HIS A 57 -27.96 -3.21 -0.22
CA HIS A 57 -27.10 -4.30 -0.67
C HIS A 57 -25.79 -4.36 0.14
N PRO A 58 -25.87 -4.62 1.46
CA PRO A 58 -24.69 -4.68 2.33
C PRO A 58 -23.66 -5.74 1.89
N GLU A 59 -24.08 -6.77 1.15
CA GLU A 59 -23.22 -7.79 0.54
C GLU A 59 -22.28 -7.24 -0.54
N TRP A 60 -22.55 -6.06 -1.11
CA TRP A 60 -21.64 -5.43 -2.06
C TRP A 60 -20.41 -4.85 -1.38
N MET A 61 -20.49 -4.55 -0.07
CA MET A 61 -19.41 -3.94 0.72
C MET A 61 -18.91 -2.62 0.11
N CYS A 62 -19.83 -1.80 -0.39
CA CYS A 62 -19.55 -0.54 -1.07
C CYS A 62 -20.36 0.61 -0.50
N ASP A 63 -19.92 1.81 -0.84
CA ASP A 63 -20.68 3.04 -0.78
C ASP A 63 -21.27 3.36 -2.16
N ASP A 64 -22.23 4.31 -2.20
CA ASP A 64 -22.74 4.87 -3.43
C ASP A 64 -21.78 5.92 -4.00
N GLY A 65 -21.69 6.03 -5.31
CA GLY A 65 -20.83 7.00 -5.97
C GLY A 65 -20.42 6.60 -7.38
N GLU A 66 -19.64 7.47 -8.02
CA GLU A 66 -19.13 7.26 -9.36
C GLU A 66 -17.68 7.72 -9.48
N MET A 67 -16.84 6.84 -10.01
CA MET A 67 -15.46 7.14 -10.39
C MET A 67 -15.19 6.68 -11.81
N SER A 68 -14.60 7.55 -12.63
CA SER A 68 -13.95 7.15 -13.87
C SER A 68 -12.52 7.67 -13.88
N TRP A 69 -11.61 6.93 -14.53
CA TRP A 69 -10.22 7.31 -14.62
C TRP A 69 -9.62 6.85 -15.93
N ASN A 70 -8.58 7.56 -16.37
CA ASN A 70 -7.71 7.17 -17.47
C ASN A 70 -6.34 7.76 -17.20
N LEU A 71 -5.43 6.91 -16.75
CA LEU A 71 -4.11 7.29 -16.25
C LEU A 71 -3.03 6.46 -16.97
N LYS A 72 -1.98 7.15 -17.40
CA LYS A 72 -0.68 6.51 -17.66
C LYS A 72 0.04 6.31 -16.34
N ILE A 73 0.89 5.29 -16.28
CA ILE A 73 1.68 4.91 -15.12
C ILE A 73 3.15 4.88 -15.52
N ASN A 74 4.00 5.59 -14.79
CA ASN A 74 5.45 5.54 -14.94
C ASN A 74 6.06 5.14 -13.59
N LYS A 75 6.45 3.87 -13.46
CA LYS A 75 7.02 3.33 -12.22
C LYS A 75 8.51 3.73 -12.13
N ILE A 76 8.86 4.52 -11.11
CA ILE A 76 10.20 5.11 -10.95
C ILE A 76 11.08 4.25 -10.06
N THR A 77 10.56 3.80 -8.93
CA THR A 77 11.32 3.06 -7.91
C THR A 77 10.53 1.83 -7.50
N ALA A 78 11.18 0.67 -7.59
CA ALA A 78 10.62 -0.62 -7.17
C ALA A 78 11.21 -1.07 -5.82
N PHE A 79 10.40 -1.76 -5.03
CA PHE A 79 10.84 -2.55 -3.89
C PHE A 79 10.63 -4.05 -4.16
N ASN A 80 11.74 -4.70 -4.48
CA ASN A 80 11.78 -6.12 -4.74
C ASN A 80 11.99 -6.87 -3.41
N VAL A 81 10.91 -7.45 -2.87
CA VAL A 81 10.95 -8.24 -1.62
C VAL A 81 11.84 -9.50 -1.74
N GLY A 82 12.36 -9.83 -2.93
CA GLY A 82 13.39 -10.83 -3.15
C GLY A 82 12.88 -12.26 -3.07
N PHE A 83 13.73 -13.19 -2.60
CA PHE A 83 13.48 -14.64 -2.60
C PHE A 83 12.12 -15.07 -2.02
N GLY A 84 11.54 -14.28 -1.11
CA GLY A 84 10.21 -14.55 -0.56
C GLY A 84 9.07 -14.58 -1.60
N ALA A 85 9.28 -14.02 -2.80
CA ALA A 85 8.34 -14.06 -3.93
C ALA A 85 8.90 -14.81 -5.16
N ASP A 86 10.00 -15.53 -5.02
CA ASP A 86 10.62 -16.29 -6.11
C ASP A 86 9.78 -17.51 -6.51
N GLU A 87 9.98 -18.04 -7.71
CA GLU A 87 9.20 -19.13 -8.30
C GLU A 87 9.06 -20.33 -7.37
N LEU A 88 10.14 -20.74 -6.70
CA LEU A 88 10.12 -21.88 -5.78
C LEU A 88 9.24 -21.62 -4.54
N PHE A 89 9.28 -20.41 -3.96
CA PHE A 89 8.47 -20.06 -2.80
C PHE A 89 7.00 -19.81 -3.17
N ARG A 90 6.74 -19.28 -4.37
CA ARG A 90 5.39 -19.16 -4.94
C ARG A 90 4.79 -20.54 -5.20
N HIS A 91 5.54 -21.47 -5.80
CA HIS A 91 5.10 -22.85 -6.03
C HIS A 91 4.87 -23.62 -4.73
N ALA A 92 5.68 -23.37 -3.71
CA ALA A 92 5.49 -23.95 -2.39
C ALA A 92 4.35 -23.28 -1.58
N GLU A 93 3.75 -22.20 -2.09
CA GLU A 93 2.80 -21.35 -1.38
C GLU A 93 3.31 -20.99 0.04
N ALA A 94 4.61 -20.71 0.11
CA ALA A 94 5.31 -20.63 1.39
C ALA A 94 4.80 -19.48 2.27
N PHE A 95 4.15 -18.47 1.68
CA PHE A 95 3.52 -17.35 2.39
C PHE A 95 2.02 -17.31 2.12
N GLU A 96 1.22 -16.99 3.16
CA GLU A 96 -0.23 -16.75 3.00
C GLU A 96 -0.53 -15.52 2.12
N MET A 97 0.38 -14.55 2.10
CA MET A 97 0.31 -13.31 1.34
C MET A 97 1.70 -12.99 0.79
N PHE A 98 1.78 -12.83 -0.52
CA PHE A 98 2.92 -12.25 -1.20
C PHE A 98 2.61 -10.80 -1.55
N TRP A 99 3.65 -9.98 -1.57
CA TRP A 99 3.56 -8.55 -1.81
C TRP A 99 4.76 -8.08 -2.61
N HIS A 100 4.51 -7.24 -3.60
CA HIS A 100 5.54 -6.67 -4.45
C HIS A 100 5.18 -5.26 -4.90
N ALA A 101 5.94 -4.27 -4.44
CA ALA A 101 5.78 -2.87 -4.84
C ALA A 101 6.70 -2.54 -6.04
N GLU A 102 6.31 -2.94 -7.25
CA GLU A 102 7.05 -2.60 -8.48
C GLU A 102 7.08 -1.09 -8.76
N GLY A 103 6.11 -0.35 -8.23
CA GLY A 103 6.00 1.09 -8.34
C GLY A 103 5.86 1.73 -6.97
N MET A 104 6.74 1.38 -6.03
CA MET A 104 6.83 2.01 -4.70
C MET A 104 6.82 3.54 -4.80
N LYS A 105 7.51 4.08 -5.81
CA LYS A 105 7.29 5.43 -6.34
C LYS A 105 6.82 5.33 -7.78
N SER A 106 5.67 5.92 -8.07
CA SER A 106 5.10 5.98 -9.42
C SER A 106 4.60 7.38 -9.74
N GLU A 107 4.83 7.80 -10.97
CA GLU A 107 4.20 8.98 -11.55
C GLU A 107 2.96 8.58 -12.34
N TYR A 108 1.93 9.39 -12.26
CA TYR A 108 0.69 9.21 -13.01
C TYR A 108 0.40 10.46 -13.85
N GLU A 109 -0.19 10.25 -15.03
CA GLU A 109 -0.62 11.33 -15.92
C GLU A 109 -1.99 11.01 -16.50
N GLY A 110 -2.93 11.95 -16.39
CA GLY A 110 -4.24 11.82 -17.01
C GLY A 110 -5.34 12.46 -16.18
N GLU A 111 -6.50 11.81 -16.14
CA GLU A 111 -7.66 12.35 -15.45
C GLU A 111 -8.37 11.31 -14.58
N VAL A 112 -8.93 11.82 -13.48
CA VAL A 112 -9.88 11.14 -12.62
C VAL A 112 -11.13 12.01 -12.52
N ILE A 113 -12.31 11.42 -12.68
CA ILE A 113 -13.59 12.08 -12.42
C ILE A 113 -14.21 11.35 -11.24
N TRP A 114 -14.37 12.06 -10.13
CA TRP A 114 -14.94 11.56 -8.88
C TRP A 114 -16.22 12.34 -8.59
N ASN A 115 -17.37 11.65 -8.57
CA ASN A 115 -18.70 12.23 -8.33
C ASN A 115 -18.95 13.52 -9.14
N GLY A 116 -18.62 13.47 -10.44
CA GLY A 116 -18.76 14.59 -11.37
C GLY A 116 -17.66 15.67 -11.29
N ARG A 117 -16.77 15.62 -10.28
CA ARG A 117 -15.63 16.51 -10.17
C ARG A 117 -14.42 15.94 -10.90
N LYS A 118 -13.88 16.72 -11.83
CA LYS A 118 -12.67 16.37 -12.59
C LYS A 118 -11.40 16.78 -11.85
N TYR A 119 -10.46 15.86 -11.77
CA TYR A 119 -9.10 16.02 -11.26
C TYR A 119 -8.12 15.73 -12.39
N LEU A 120 -7.20 16.66 -12.62
CA LEU A 120 -6.08 16.45 -13.54
C LEU A 120 -4.92 15.90 -12.72
N VAL A 121 -4.41 14.74 -13.10
CA VAL A 121 -3.27 14.10 -12.45
C VAL A 121 -2.03 14.39 -13.28
N ARG A 122 -1.00 14.95 -12.67
CA ARG A 122 0.26 15.27 -13.34
C ARG A 122 1.43 14.59 -12.65
N PRO A 123 2.47 14.18 -13.42
CA PRO A 123 3.66 13.57 -12.83
C PRO A 123 4.31 14.44 -11.73
N GLU A 124 4.28 15.76 -11.87
CA GLU A 124 5.03 16.68 -11.00
C GLU A 124 4.43 16.83 -9.60
N ASP A 125 3.11 16.64 -9.47
CA ASP A 125 2.34 16.88 -8.25
C ASP A 125 1.63 15.63 -7.70
N CYS A 126 1.69 14.50 -8.41
CA CYS A 126 1.17 13.24 -7.90
C CYS A 126 2.12 12.57 -6.88
N ASN A 127 1.55 11.84 -5.94
CA ASN A 127 2.28 11.03 -4.96
C ASN A 127 1.88 9.56 -5.15
N GLY A 128 2.26 9.00 -6.30
CA GLY A 128 1.75 7.71 -6.76
C GLY A 128 2.49 6.51 -6.17
N TYR A 129 1.72 5.42 -6.00
CA TYR A 129 2.17 4.10 -5.57
C TYR A 129 1.49 3.04 -6.43
N ALA A 130 2.16 1.89 -6.64
CA ALA A 130 1.61 0.73 -7.33
C ALA A 130 2.26 -0.57 -6.83
N ASP A 131 1.44 -1.51 -6.37
CA ASP A 131 1.87 -2.83 -5.94
C ASP A 131 0.97 -3.96 -6.46
N LYS A 132 1.44 -5.17 -6.19
CA LYS A 132 0.74 -6.42 -6.47
C LYS A 132 0.74 -7.27 -5.20
N ASN A 133 -0.43 -7.78 -4.86
CA ASN A 133 -0.62 -8.68 -3.73
C ASN A 133 -1.35 -9.92 -4.22
N TRP A 134 -0.86 -11.10 -3.84
CA TRP A 134 -1.49 -12.38 -4.18
C TRP A 134 -1.27 -13.38 -3.06
N GLY A 135 -2.09 -14.43 -3.02
CA GLY A 135 -2.05 -15.44 -1.96
C GLY A 135 -3.43 -15.92 -1.59
N LYS A 136 -3.56 -16.49 -0.40
CA LYS A 136 -4.80 -17.11 0.11
C LYS A 136 -5.49 -16.26 1.16
N ASN A 137 -4.77 -15.38 1.83
CA ASN A 137 -5.29 -14.57 2.92
C ASN A 137 -4.49 -13.26 3.04
N PHE A 138 -5.03 -12.32 3.80
CA PHE A 138 -4.31 -11.12 4.22
C PHE A 138 -3.63 -11.35 5.56
N THR A 139 -2.54 -10.62 5.80
CA THR A 139 -1.82 -10.70 7.07
C THR A 139 -2.61 -10.04 8.21
N SER A 140 -2.33 -10.44 9.46
CA SER A 140 -2.92 -9.87 10.66
C SER A 140 -1.87 -9.78 11.78
N PRO A 141 -1.44 -8.57 12.21
CA PRO A 141 -1.94 -7.27 11.76
C PRO A 141 -1.62 -7.01 10.29
N TRP A 142 -2.50 -6.27 9.60
CA TRP A 142 -2.28 -5.63 8.32
C TRP A 142 -1.71 -4.25 8.59
N VAL A 143 -0.53 -3.98 8.06
CA VAL A 143 0.12 -2.67 8.08
C VAL A 143 0.53 -2.32 6.66
N TRP A 144 0.25 -1.09 6.23
CA TRP A 144 0.88 -0.48 5.06
C TRP A 144 1.08 1.02 5.31
N LEU A 145 2.30 1.51 5.10
CA LEU A 145 2.68 2.92 5.17
C LEU A 145 3.57 3.26 3.97
N SER A 146 3.17 4.19 3.11
CA SER A 146 4.01 4.62 1.99
C SER A 146 3.86 6.11 1.68
N SER A 147 4.96 6.77 1.33
CA SER A 147 4.93 8.13 0.78
C SER A 147 6.17 8.45 -0.04
N CYS A 148 5.97 9.26 -1.08
CA CYS A 148 7.02 9.97 -1.82
C CYS A 148 6.87 11.50 -1.73
N ASN A 149 5.92 12.02 -0.93
CA ASN A 149 5.85 13.44 -0.60
C ASN A 149 6.71 13.72 0.63
N LEU A 150 7.99 13.93 0.38
CA LEU A 150 9.02 13.95 1.41
C LEU A 150 9.80 15.27 1.37
N THR A 151 10.05 15.85 2.54
CA THR A 151 10.86 17.06 2.71
C THR A 151 11.97 16.79 3.71
N SER A 152 13.22 17.02 3.30
CA SER A 152 14.39 16.94 4.19
C SER A 152 14.37 18.09 5.18
N GLU A 153 14.41 17.81 6.49
CA GLU A 153 14.53 18.86 7.50
C GLU A 153 15.97 19.41 7.58
N LEU A 154 16.97 18.66 7.10
CA LEU A 154 18.34 19.16 7.01
C LEU A 154 18.50 20.27 5.97
N THR A 155 17.83 20.13 4.83
CA THR A 155 17.99 21.08 3.70
C THR A 155 16.80 22.00 3.51
N GLY A 156 15.64 21.66 4.10
CA GLY A 156 14.36 22.35 3.87
C GLY A 156 13.78 22.12 2.48
N LYS A 157 14.31 21.16 1.70
CA LYS A 157 13.92 20.92 0.30
C LYS A 157 13.11 19.63 0.16
N ARG A 158 12.18 19.64 -0.80
CA ARG A 158 11.50 18.43 -1.26
C ARG A 158 12.53 17.44 -1.81
N LEU A 159 12.39 16.18 -1.40
CA LEU A 159 13.22 15.08 -1.86
C LEU A 159 12.62 14.49 -3.14
N THR A 160 13.24 14.78 -4.28
CA THR A 160 12.71 14.42 -5.60
C THR A 160 13.05 12.99 -6.02
N ASP A 161 14.09 12.39 -5.46
CA ASP A 161 14.49 11.00 -5.72
C ASP A 161 14.41 10.19 -4.42
N SER A 162 13.29 10.32 -3.71
CA SER A 162 13.05 9.58 -2.48
C SER A 162 11.64 9.02 -2.37
N VAL A 163 11.51 7.93 -1.61
CA VAL A 163 10.25 7.25 -1.26
C VAL A 163 10.49 6.22 -0.16
N PHE A 164 9.49 5.98 0.70
CA PHE A 164 9.49 4.84 1.60
C PHE A 164 8.22 4.00 1.46
N ASP A 165 8.34 2.75 1.89
CA ASP A 165 7.24 1.80 1.96
C ASP A 165 7.49 0.80 3.09
N ILE A 166 6.44 0.51 3.85
CA ILE A 166 6.45 -0.34 5.03
C ILE A 166 5.18 -1.18 4.95
N GLY A 167 5.30 -2.50 4.97
CA GLY A 167 4.12 -3.36 4.92
C GLY A 167 4.30 -4.70 5.62
N GLY A 168 3.18 -5.37 5.87
CA GLY A 168 3.13 -6.71 6.45
C GLY A 168 2.47 -6.75 7.83
N GLY A 169 3.00 -7.61 8.70
CA GLY A 169 2.62 -7.64 10.13
C GLY A 169 2.72 -9.02 10.75
N ARG A 170 2.23 -10.07 10.12
CA ARG A 170 2.42 -11.47 10.58
C ARG A 170 2.52 -12.42 9.39
N PRO A 171 3.67 -12.44 8.69
CA PRO A 171 3.89 -13.43 7.64
C PRO A 171 3.84 -14.84 8.26
N LYS A 172 3.09 -15.74 7.63
CA LYS A 172 3.08 -17.16 7.97
C LYS A 172 3.91 -17.92 6.94
N VAL A 173 4.90 -18.68 7.43
CA VAL A 173 5.79 -19.52 6.65
C VAL A 173 5.52 -20.98 6.98
N GLY A 174 4.76 -21.66 6.12
CA GLY A 174 4.23 -23.00 6.44
C GLY A 174 3.47 -22.99 7.79
N PRO A 175 3.86 -23.81 8.79
CA PRO A 175 3.20 -23.84 10.10
C PRO A 175 3.65 -22.72 11.06
N VAL A 176 4.68 -21.93 10.71
CA VAL A 176 5.27 -20.94 11.62
C VAL A 176 4.76 -19.54 11.28
N ALA A 177 4.10 -18.89 12.24
CA ALA A 177 3.78 -17.46 12.13
C ALA A 177 4.91 -16.63 12.75
N LEU A 178 5.41 -15.62 12.04
CA LEU A 178 6.38 -14.66 12.57
C LEU A 178 5.63 -13.42 13.05
N PRO A 179 5.35 -13.27 14.36
CA PRO A 179 4.54 -12.16 14.86
C PRO A 179 5.27 -10.83 14.68
N ARG A 180 4.51 -9.81 14.28
CA ARG A 180 4.93 -8.39 14.21
C ARG A 180 6.20 -8.18 13.38
N LYS A 181 6.24 -8.80 12.19
CA LYS A 181 7.32 -8.62 11.21
C LYS A 181 6.84 -7.79 10.03
N LEU A 182 7.59 -6.73 9.73
CA LEU A 182 7.36 -5.81 8.61
C LEU A 182 8.49 -5.92 7.59
N LEU A 183 8.13 -5.76 6.31
CA LEU A 183 9.04 -5.53 5.20
C LEU A 183 9.03 -4.04 4.89
N SER A 184 10.21 -3.44 4.79
CA SER A 184 10.28 -2.02 4.45
C SER A 184 11.48 -1.68 3.58
N ALA A 185 11.34 -0.61 2.82
CA ALA A 185 12.41 0.02 2.09
C ALA A 185 12.31 1.54 2.18
N PHE A 186 13.46 2.20 2.14
CA PHE A 186 13.56 3.63 1.94
C PHE A 186 14.58 3.88 0.84
N TRP A 187 14.15 4.47 -0.27
CA TRP A 187 15.04 5.03 -1.28
C TRP A 187 15.27 6.51 -0.93
N TYR A 188 16.49 6.86 -0.56
CA TYR A 188 16.86 8.21 -0.12
C TYR A 188 17.86 8.82 -1.09
N GLU A 189 17.39 9.70 -1.96
CA GLU A 189 18.16 10.42 -2.99
C GLU A 189 19.19 9.52 -3.70
N GLY A 190 18.68 8.42 -4.28
CA GLY A 190 19.50 7.45 -5.02
C GLY A 190 20.13 6.34 -4.16
N LYS A 191 19.95 6.38 -2.83
CA LYS A 191 20.56 5.41 -1.90
C LYS A 191 19.50 4.49 -1.26
N PRO A 192 19.60 3.16 -1.44
CA PRO A 192 18.66 2.22 -0.85
C PRO A 192 18.98 1.89 0.61
N TYR A 193 17.93 1.86 1.44
CA TYR A 193 17.89 1.27 2.77
C TYR A 193 16.84 0.17 2.74
N GLU A 194 17.21 -1.05 3.14
CA GLU A 194 16.34 -2.21 3.06
C GLU A 194 16.21 -2.89 4.42
N PHE A 195 14.96 -3.12 4.82
CA PHE A 195 14.56 -3.78 6.06
C PHE A 195 13.67 -4.98 5.72
N ASN A 196 14.27 -5.96 5.06
CA ASN A 196 13.59 -7.15 4.55
C ASN A 196 13.99 -8.43 5.30
N PHE A 197 13.10 -8.94 6.18
CA PHE A 197 13.36 -10.15 6.95
C PHE A 197 13.41 -11.44 6.10
N SER A 198 12.84 -11.45 4.89
CA SER A 198 12.88 -12.64 4.01
C SER A 198 14.29 -12.90 3.47
N LYS A 199 15.14 -11.86 3.43
CA LYS A 199 16.56 -11.96 3.11
C LYS A 199 17.34 -12.16 4.41
N ALA A 200 17.52 -13.39 4.88
CA ALA A 200 18.12 -13.67 6.20
C ALA A 200 19.45 -12.93 6.50
N TRP A 201 20.24 -12.60 5.47
CA TRP A 201 21.50 -11.85 5.62
C TRP A 201 21.32 -10.35 5.93
N THR A 202 20.12 -9.77 5.83
CA THR A 202 19.83 -8.37 6.19
C THR A 202 19.77 -8.16 7.71
N ARG A 203 19.55 -9.24 8.48
CA ARG A 203 19.49 -9.27 9.96
C ARG A 203 18.55 -8.22 10.54
N VAL A 204 17.32 -8.20 10.03
CA VAL A 204 16.34 -7.18 10.38
C VAL A 204 15.80 -7.37 11.79
N HIS A 205 15.86 -6.28 12.56
CA HIS A 205 15.09 -6.09 13.79
C HIS A 205 13.91 -5.17 13.49
N THR A 206 12.75 -5.45 14.08
CA THR A 206 11.52 -4.66 13.92
C THR A 206 10.85 -4.51 15.27
N GLU A 207 10.60 -3.27 15.65
CA GLU A 207 9.66 -2.89 16.70
C GLU A 207 8.56 -2.07 16.03
N PHE A 208 7.31 -2.40 16.34
CA PHE A 208 6.16 -1.76 15.72
C PHE A 208 5.04 -1.68 16.73
N ASP A 209 4.40 -0.52 16.80
CA ASP A 209 3.16 -0.27 17.52
C ASP A 209 2.19 0.54 16.64
N CYS A 210 0.89 0.28 16.83
CA CYS A 210 -0.16 1.09 16.24
C CYS A 210 -1.29 1.26 17.24
N ARG A 211 -1.67 2.50 17.46
CA ARG A 211 -2.71 2.88 18.41
C ARG A 211 -3.84 3.61 17.70
N GLU A 212 -5.05 3.13 17.91
CA GLU A 212 -6.27 3.87 17.62
C GLU A 212 -6.59 4.79 18.83
N THR A 213 -6.63 6.11 18.61
CA THR A 213 -7.12 7.09 19.60
C THR A 213 -8.61 7.38 19.36
N GLU A 214 -9.17 8.42 19.95
CA GLU A 214 -10.54 8.85 19.63
C GLU A 214 -10.64 9.34 18.18
N ASP A 215 -9.70 10.19 17.78
CA ASP A 215 -9.71 11.00 16.56
C ASP A 215 -8.70 10.55 15.50
N GLN A 216 -7.70 9.75 15.87
CA GLN A 216 -6.54 9.44 15.04
C GLN A 216 -6.18 7.96 15.08
N ILE A 217 -5.43 7.53 14.07
CA ILE A 217 -4.60 6.34 14.11
C ILE A 217 -3.13 6.78 14.13
N VAL A 218 -2.34 6.18 14.99
CA VAL A 218 -0.94 6.55 15.24
C VAL A 218 -0.07 5.31 15.09
N TRP A 219 0.94 5.37 14.24
CA TRP A 219 1.91 4.31 14.01
C TRP A 219 3.28 4.74 14.50
N HIS A 220 3.99 3.81 15.13
CA HIS A 220 5.41 3.88 15.41
C HIS A 220 6.09 2.63 14.86
N VAL A 221 7.04 2.79 13.94
CA VAL A 221 7.83 1.70 13.37
C VAL A 221 9.30 2.00 13.54
N GLU A 222 10.02 1.12 14.22
CA GLU A 222 11.48 1.14 14.26
C GLU A 222 12.04 -0.13 13.61
N GLN A 223 12.87 0.06 12.59
CA GLN A 223 13.57 -1.04 11.94
C GLN A 223 15.07 -0.80 11.88
N ARG A 224 15.84 -1.87 12.11
CA ARG A 224 17.31 -1.86 12.01
C ARG A 224 17.74 -3.03 11.15
N SER A 225 18.70 -2.79 10.27
CA SER A 225 19.30 -3.83 9.43
C SER A 225 20.76 -3.49 9.15
N ASN A 226 21.41 -4.34 8.37
CA ASN A 226 22.74 -4.04 7.87
C ASN A 226 22.78 -2.81 6.94
N SER A 227 21.67 -2.22 6.47
CA SER A 227 21.68 -0.96 5.70
C SER A 227 21.68 0.29 6.58
N GLY A 228 21.20 0.21 7.82
CA GLY A 228 21.06 1.34 8.73
C GLY A 228 19.91 1.15 9.71
N LYS A 229 19.37 2.26 10.22
CA LYS A 229 18.17 2.29 11.07
C LYS A 229 17.17 3.30 10.52
N MET A 230 15.88 2.95 10.58
CA MET A 230 14.76 3.82 10.23
C MET A 230 13.78 3.85 11.40
N ILE A 231 13.37 5.04 11.80
CA ILE A 231 12.27 5.27 12.76
C ILE A 231 11.21 6.06 12.02
N THR A 232 9.99 5.56 11.98
CA THR A 232 8.87 6.15 11.26
C THR A 232 7.72 6.35 12.23
N ASP A 233 7.35 7.61 12.44
CA ASP A 233 6.21 8.03 13.26
C ASP A 233 5.18 8.67 12.34
N VAL A 234 3.97 8.12 12.31
CA VAL A 234 2.90 8.56 11.41
C VAL A 234 1.60 8.73 12.18
N THR A 235 0.83 9.74 11.83
CA THR A 235 -0.54 9.92 12.27
C THR A 235 -1.46 10.12 11.08
N CYS A 236 -2.71 9.65 11.21
CA CYS A 236 -3.76 9.93 10.25
C CYS A 236 -5.06 10.21 11.00
N GLN A 237 -5.77 11.27 10.59
CA GLN A 237 -7.04 11.65 11.20
C GLN A 237 -8.14 10.72 10.71
N LYS A 238 -8.93 10.15 11.62
CA LYS A 238 -10.01 9.22 11.25
C LYS A 238 -11.05 9.84 10.33
N LYS A 239 -11.26 11.16 10.41
CA LYS A 239 -12.15 11.89 9.49
C LYS A 239 -11.68 11.85 8.03
N ASP A 240 -10.39 11.59 7.78
CA ASP A 240 -9.80 11.48 6.46
C ASP A 240 -9.60 10.01 6.02
N MET A 241 -10.06 9.07 6.83
CA MET A 241 -9.92 7.62 6.62
C MET A 241 -11.29 6.98 6.42
N LEU A 242 -11.28 5.77 5.86
CA LEU A 242 -12.45 4.89 5.88
C LEU A 242 -12.12 3.52 6.46
N LEU A 243 -13.16 2.83 6.94
CA LEU A 243 -13.07 1.42 7.29
C LEU A 243 -13.31 0.60 6.03
N VAL A 244 -12.21 0.21 5.40
CA VAL A 244 -12.23 -0.55 4.17
C VAL A 244 -12.80 -1.94 4.40
N ASN A 245 -13.70 -2.33 3.51
CA ASN A 245 -14.25 -3.68 3.49
C ASN A 245 -13.51 -4.55 2.48
N TYR A 246 -13.01 -5.70 2.96
CA TYR A 246 -12.22 -6.63 2.16
C TYR A 246 -12.61 -8.07 2.47
N GLU A 247 -12.86 -8.84 1.42
CA GLU A 247 -12.96 -10.30 1.49
C GLU A 247 -11.63 -10.94 1.13
N SER A 248 -11.22 -11.92 1.92
CA SER A 248 -10.08 -12.76 1.58
C SER A 248 -10.40 -13.60 0.32
N PRO A 249 -9.40 -14.13 -0.40
CA PRO A 249 -9.61 -14.97 -1.58
C PRO A 249 -10.55 -16.17 -1.38
N ASP A 250 -10.71 -16.66 -0.14
CA ASP A 250 -11.66 -17.71 0.23
C ASP A 250 -13.10 -17.22 0.50
N GLY A 251 -13.37 -15.93 0.30
CA GLY A 251 -14.65 -15.29 0.53
C GLY A 251 -14.88 -14.86 1.99
N ALA A 252 -13.94 -15.10 2.90
CA ALA A 252 -14.14 -14.71 4.30
C ALA A 252 -13.74 -13.25 4.55
N ARG A 253 -14.66 -12.48 5.14
CA ARG A 253 -14.41 -11.13 5.67
C ARG A 253 -13.89 -11.20 7.10
N ARG A 254 -12.56 -11.26 7.25
CA ARG A 254 -11.87 -11.35 8.55
C ARG A 254 -11.60 -9.99 9.17
N HIS A 255 -11.02 -9.08 8.39
CA HIS A 255 -10.79 -7.69 8.80
C HIS A 255 -12.11 -6.92 8.85
N ARG A 256 -12.60 -6.66 10.08
CA ARG A 256 -13.82 -5.86 10.31
C ARG A 256 -13.53 -4.41 10.70
N ARG A 257 -12.27 -4.12 11.02
CA ARG A 257 -11.77 -2.79 11.39
C ARG A 257 -10.44 -2.56 10.68
N LEU A 258 -10.49 -2.36 9.36
CA LEU A 258 -9.33 -2.04 8.54
C LEU A 258 -9.38 -0.56 8.19
N TRP A 259 -8.67 0.25 8.96
CA TRP A 259 -8.47 1.66 8.67
C TRP A 259 -7.62 1.82 7.42
N ASN A 260 -8.03 2.74 6.55
CA ASN A 260 -7.38 3.01 5.28
C ASN A 260 -7.44 4.52 5.00
N GLY A 261 -6.32 5.15 4.67
CA GLY A 261 -6.20 6.59 4.44
C GLY A 261 -5.07 6.93 3.48
N GLY A 262 -5.08 8.16 2.96
CA GLY A 262 -4.01 8.70 2.09
C GLY A 262 -3.51 10.09 2.49
N ASN A 263 -3.98 10.61 3.63
CA ASN A 263 -3.65 11.94 4.15
C ASN A 263 -2.84 11.85 5.45
N GLY A 264 -2.12 10.74 5.67
CA GLY A 264 -1.24 10.62 6.81
C GLY A 264 -0.11 11.65 6.75
N VAL A 265 0.36 12.07 7.92
CA VAL A 265 1.51 12.96 8.10
C VAL A 265 2.44 12.36 9.13
N GLY A 266 3.74 12.63 9.01
CA GLY A 266 4.69 11.99 9.91
C GLY A 266 6.12 12.44 9.71
N THR A 267 7.01 11.71 10.39
CA THR A 267 8.44 11.86 10.22
C THR A 267 9.15 10.52 10.08
N VAL A 268 10.17 10.50 9.24
CA VAL A 268 11.11 9.39 9.13
C VAL A 268 12.49 9.86 9.56
N GLN A 269 13.05 9.26 10.60
CA GLN A 269 14.44 9.46 10.98
C GLN A 269 15.28 8.34 10.39
N LEU A 270 16.24 8.71 9.54
CA LEU A 270 17.11 7.75 8.85
C LEU A 270 18.51 7.82 9.45
N TYR A 271 19.08 6.69 9.80
CA TYR A 271 20.42 6.58 10.37
C TYR A 271 21.27 5.63 9.55
N ASP A 272 22.57 5.92 9.46
CA ASP A 272 23.53 5.04 8.82
C ASP A 272 23.87 3.81 9.69
N ARG A 273 24.72 2.93 9.16
CA ARG A 273 25.15 1.70 9.86
C ARG A 273 25.99 1.96 11.12
N ARG A 274 26.54 3.16 11.26
CA ARG A 274 27.33 3.60 12.43
C ARG A 274 26.45 4.28 13.48
N GLY A 275 25.16 4.45 13.21
CA GLY A 275 24.20 5.11 14.09
C GLY A 275 24.18 6.63 13.96
N ALA A 276 24.87 7.22 12.96
CA ALA A 276 24.78 8.65 12.71
C ALA A 276 23.46 8.97 12.01
N LEU A 277 22.78 10.04 12.45
CA LEU A 277 21.59 10.55 11.78
C LEU A 277 21.97 11.04 10.38
N VAL A 278 21.32 10.49 9.36
CA VAL A 278 21.48 10.86 7.95
C VAL A 278 20.56 12.02 7.64
N ASP A 279 19.29 11.94 8.04
CA ASP A 279 18.28 12.98 7.86
C ASP A 279 17.09 12.72 8.78
N ARG A 280 16.33 13.78 9.07
CA ARG A 280 14.96 13.69 9.56
C ARG A 280 14.07 14.22 8.46
N ILE A 281 13.20 13.36 7.94
CA ILE A 281 12.37 13.64 6.78
C ILE A 281 10.94 13.87 7.25
N HIS A 282 10.36 15.00 6.91
CA HIS A 282 8.92 15.21 7.01
C HIS A 282 8.21 14.52 5.86
N ALA A 283 7.17 13.76 6.16
CA ALA A 283 6.38 13.03 5.18
C ALA A 283 4.91 13.44 5.24
N GLU A 284 4.32 13.66 4.07
CA GLU A 284 2.92 14.02 3.88
C GLU A 284 2.25 13.05 2.90
N ASN A 285 0.92 13.12 2.77
CA ASN A 285 0.12 12.25 1.91
C ASN A 285 0.50 10.77 2.06
N ILE A 286 0.75 10.36 3.32
CA ILE A 286 1.14 9.00 3.61
C ILE A 286 -0.09 8.13 3.44
N GLY A 287 0.04 7.13 2.56
CA GLY A 287 -0.88 6.02 2.48
C GLY A 287 -0.79 5.22 3.78
N CYS A 288 -1.90 5.03 4.48
CA CYS A 288 -1.94 4.46 5.82
C CYS A 288 -3.00 3.38 5.93
N GLU A 289 -2.58 2.15 6.25
CA GLU A 289 -3.48 1.04 6.52
C GLU A 289 -3.15 0.36 7.84
N TYR A 290 -4.21 0.10 8.61
CA TYR A 290 -4.12 -0.73 9.80
C TYR A 290 -5.38 -1.54 10.05
N GLY A 291 -5.23 -2.85 10.22
CA GLY A 291 -6.30 -3.71 10.70
C GLY A 291 -5.73 -4.94 11.37
N GLU A 292 -6.36 -5.39 12.46
CA GLU A 292 -5.92 -6.59 13.15
C GLU A 292 -7.15 -7.40 13.56
N TYR A 293 -7.06 -8.72 13.35
CA TYR A 293 -8.01 -9.70 13.85
C TYR A 293 -7.25 -10.87 14.49
N VAL A 294 -7.88 -11.49 15.49
CA VAL A 294 -7.35 -12.71 16.10
C VAL A 294 -7.88 -13.90 15.31
N ASP A 295 -6.99 -14.80 14.87
CA ASP A 295 -7.39 -16.08 14.29
C ASP A 295 -8.29 -16.82 15.31
N GLN A 296 -9.54 -17.12 14.94
CA GLN A 296 -10.46 -17.91 15.79
C GLN A 296 -10.10 -19.39 15.76
#